data_AF-A0A0B1SZJ9-F1
#
_entry.id   AF-A0A0B1SZJ9-F1
#
_cell.length_a   1.000
_cell.length_b   1.000
_cell.length_c   1.000
_cell.angle_alpha   90.00
_cell.angle_beta   90.00
_cell.angle_gamma   90.00
#
_symmetry.space_group_name_H-M   'P 1'
#
loop_
_entity.id
_entity.type
_entity.pdbx_description
1 polymer ?
#
loop_
_entity_poly.entity_id
_entity_poly.type
_entity_poly.pdbx_seq_one_letter_code
_entity_poly.pdbx_strand_id
1 'polypeptide(L)' 'MWKKAQEALLNSSRKSINIVTVKEEAAPYYGPRADIIMRDDRGRYHLFARIQLDFELPERFDLGFMRY' A
#
# COMPACT_ATOMS: atom_id res chain seq x y z
N MET A 1 -2.78 12.71 7.26
CA MET A 1 -2.34 12.11 5.99
C MET A 1 -2.45 10.59 6.02
N TRP A 2 -1.83 9.96 7.04
CA TRP A 2 -1.83 8.51 7.26
C TRP A 2 -3.19 7.80 7.15
N LYS A 3 -4.15 8.16 8.01
CA LYS A 3 -5.48 7.52 8.05
C LYS A 3 -6.21 7.59 6.70
N LYS A 4 -6.15 8.75 6.04
CA LYS A 4 -6.73 8.95 4.70
C LYS A 4 -6.09 8.02 3.66
N ALA A 5 -4.78 7.84 3.73
CA ALA A 5 -4.06 6.95 2.82
C ALA A 5 -4.37 5.47 3.08
N GLN A 6 -4.48 5.05 4.35
CA GLN A 6 -4.93 3.70 4.71
C GLN A 6 -6.35 3.44 4.20
N GLU A 7 -7.28 4.38 4.43
CA GLU A 7 -8.66 4.28 3.94
C GLU A 7 -8.71 4.22 2.41
N ALA A 8 -7.92 5.03 1.72
CA ALA A 8 -7.84 5.01 0.26
C ALA A 8 -7.32 3.67 -0.28
N LEU A 9 -6.22 3.15 0.28
CA LEU A 9 -5.68 1.84 -0.09
C LEU A 9 -6.69 0.72 0.18
N LEU A 10 -7.33 0.72 1.35
CA LEU A 10 -8.32 -0.30 1.73
C LEU A 10 -9.53 -0.26 0.80
N ASN A 11 -10.07 0.92 0.52
CA ASN A 11 -11.22 1.09 -0.38
C ASN A 11 -10.89 0.69 -1.82
N SER A 12 -9.70 1.02 -2.31
CA SER A 12 -9.23 0.60 -3.65
C SER A 12 -9.05 -0.91 -3.72
N SER A 13 -8.45 -1.51 -2.69
CA SER A 13 -8.22 -2.96 -2.60
C SER A 13 -9.53 -3.74 -2.58
N ARG A 14 -10.51 -3.31 -1.76
CA ARG A 14 -11.84 -3.93 -1.67
C ARG A 14 -12.64 -3.86 -2.97
N LYS A 15 -12.39 -2.87 -3.82
CA LYS A 15 -13.02 -2.77 -5.15
C LYS A 15 -12.38 -3.68 -6.20
N SER A 16 -11.13 -4.08 -5.99
CA SER A 16 -10.32 -4.73 -7.03
C SER A 16 -10.03 -6.21 -6.75
N ILE A 17 -10.15 -6.65 -5.49
CA ILE A 17 -9.70 -7.97 -5.04
C ILE A 17 -10.75 -8.58 -4.11
N ASN A 18 -11.03 -9.89 -4.27
CA ASN A 18 -12.03 -10.60 -3.49
C ASN A 18 -11.63 -10.87 -2.04
N ILE A 19 -10.32 -10.96 -1.74
CA ILE A 19 -9.80 -11.27 -0.40
C ILE A 19 -8.85 -10.16 0.01
N VAL A 20 -9.20 -9.47 1.09
CA VAL A 20 -8.37 -8.42 1.68
C VAL A 20 -8.21 -8.72 3.17
N THR A 21 -6.96 -8.88 3.60
CA THR A 21 -6.60 -9.03 5.02
C THR A 21 -5.87 -7.79 5.48
N VAL A 22 -6.35 -7.18 6.57
CA VAL A 22 -5.68 -6.03 7.19
C VAL A 22 -4.71 -6.57 8.24
N LYS A 23 -3.43 -6.20 8.12
CA LYS A 23 -2.42 -6.47 9.13
C LYS A 23 -2.04 -5.15 9.78
N GLU A 24 -2.36 -5.01 11.06
CA GLU A 24 -1.94 -3.86 11.85
C GLU A 24 -0.41 -3.89 12.04
N GLU A 25 0.21 -2.71 12.07
CA GLU A 25 1.65 -2.50 12.36
C GLU A 25 2.67 -3.16 11.39
N ALA A 26 2.21 -3.78 10.31
CA ALA A 26 3.11 -4.42 9.32
C ALA A 26 3.74 -3.45 8.31
N ALA A 27 3.30 -2.19 8.30
CA ALA A 27 3.76 -1.17 7.35
C ALA A 27 4.96 -0.38 7.90
N PRO A 28 5.89 0.08 7.04
CA PRO A 28 6.95 1.01 7.45
C PRO A 28 6.40 2.31 8.01
N TYR A 29 7.16 3.00 8.87
CA TYR A 29 6.70 4.23 9.52
C TYR A 29 6.41 5.39 8.55
N TYR A 30 6.97 5.37 7.34
CA TYR A 30 6.85 6.44 6.33
C TYR A 30 5.64 6.31 5.40
N GLY A 31 4.87 5.22 5.50
CA GLY A 31 3.58 5.14 4.84
C GLY A 31 2.94 3.74 4.86
N PRO A 32 1.62 3.66 4.60
CA PRO A 32 0.93 2.38 4.49
C PRO A 32 1.29 1.66 3.18
N ARG A 33 1.15 0.32 3.20
CA ARG A 33 1.44 -0.55 2.04
C ARG A 33 0.36 -1.58 1.79
N ALA A 34 0.24 -2.01 0.54
CA ALA A 34 -0.55 -3.16 0.12
C ALA A 34 0.39 -4.21 -0.49
N ASP A 35 0.36 -5.43 0.06
CA ASP A 35 1.10 -6.57 -0.43
C ASP A 35 0.14 -7.49 -1.20
N ILE A 36 0.43 -7.73 -2.48
CA ILE A 36 -0.32 -8.67 -3.33
C ILE A 36 0.33 -10.04 -3.18
N ILE A 37 -0.39 -10.95 -2.53
CA ILE A 37 0.05 -12.32 -2.29
C ILE A 37 -0.69 -13.26 -3.23
N MET A 38 0.05 -14.12 -3.93
CA MET A 38 -0.51 -15.15 -4.82
C MET A 38 -0.17 -16.55 -4.32
N ARG A 39 -1.09 -17.49 -4.54
CA ARG A 39 -0.89 -18.90 -4.23
C ARG A 39 -0.50 -19.66 -5.50
N ASP A 40 0.60 -20.41 -5.47
CA ASP A 40 1.04 -21.25 -6.59
C ASP A 40 0.32 -22.60 -6.66
N ASP A 41 0.61 -23.38 -7.70
CA ASP A 41 0.06 -24.72 -7.98
C ASP A 41 0.36 -25.74 -6.86
N ARG A 42 1.46 -25.53 -6.13
CA ARG A 42 1.88 -26.34 -4.98
C ARG A 42 1.34 -25.82 -3.64
N GLY A 43 0.51 -24.79 -3.69
CA GLY A 43 -0.16 -24.21 -2.54
C GLY A 43 0.68 -23.27 -1.69
N ARG A 44 1.85 -22.82 -2.16
CA ARG A 44 2.72 -21.85 -1.46
C ARG A 44 2.27 -20.43 -1.76
N TYR A 45 2.39 -19.55 -0.76
CA TYR A 45 2.05 -18.14 -0.88
C TYR A 45 3.32 -17.32 -1.16
N HIS A 46 3.27 -16.50 -2.20
CA HIS A 46 4.38 -15.66 -2.64
C HIS A 46 3.96 -14.19 -2.68
N LEU A 47 4.85 -13.30 -2.22
CA LEU A 47 4.71 -11.87 -2.48
C LEU A 47 4.96 -11.62 -3.96
N PHE A 48 3.91 -11.25 -4.68
CA PHE A 48 3.99 -10.96 -6.11
C PHE A 48 4.33 -9.49 -6.36
N ALA A 49 3.67 -8.58 -5.63
CA ALA A 49 3.89 -7.15 -5.77
C ALA A 49 3.60 -6.40 -4.47
N ARG A 50 4.22 -5.22 -4.33
CA ARG A 50 3.99 -4.30 -3.22
C ARG A 50 3.69 -2.91 -3.77
N ILE A 51 2.62 -2.31 -3.28
CA ILE A 51 2.29 -0.90 -3.50
C ILE A 51 2.53 -0.19 -2.17
N GLN A 52 3.43 0.79 -2.17
CA GLN A 52 3.80 1.56 -0.98
C GLN A 52 3.47 3.03 -1.24
N LEU A 53 2.74 3.65 -0.32
CA LEU A 53 2.62 5.11 -0.29
C LEU A 53 3.79 5.65 0.54
N ASP A 54 4.56 6.57 -0.01
CA ASP A 54 5.73 7.16 0.66
C ASP A 54 5.48 8.64 0.89
N PHE A 55 5.51 9.06 2.16
CA PHE A 55 5.35 10.46 2.53
C PHE A 55 6.68 11.15 2.87
N GLU A 56 7.74 10.38 3.13
CA GLU A 56 9.01 10.90 3.61
C GLU A 56 9.89 11.39 2.45
N LEU A 57 10.00 10.61 1.37
CA LEU A 57 10.87 10.99 0.25
C LEU A 57 10.44 12.29 -0.44
N PRO A 58 9.15 12.54 -0.72
CA PRO A 58 8.73 13.81 -1.32
C PRO A 58 9.11 15.02 -0.46
N GLU A 59 8.97 14.93 0.86
CA GLU A 59 9.37 15.99 1.79
C GLU A 59 10.90 16.14 1.85
N ARG A 60 11.63 15.02 1.92
CA ARG A 60 13.09 15.01 1.99
C ARG A 60 13.75 15.62 0.75
N PHE A 61 13.15 15.46 -0.42
CA PHE A 61 13.64 16.01 -1.68
C PHE A 61 12.99 17.35 -2.06
N ASP A 62 12.20 17.95 -1.17
CA ASP A 62 11.47 19.20 -1.40
C ASP A 62 10.67 19.21 -2.71
N LEU A 63 9.96 18.11 -2.97
CA LEU A 63 9.19 17.95 -4.20
C LEU A 63 7.87 18.72 -4.10
N GLY A 64 7.60 19.55 -5.11
CA GLY A 64 6.35 20.28 -5.26
C GLY A 64 5.84 20.28 -6.70
N PHE A 65 4.57 20.62 -6.89
CA PHE A 65 3.99 20.83 -8.22
C PHE A 65 3.20 22.15 -8.24
N MET A 66 3.20 22.83 -9.38
CA MET A 66 2.34 24.00 -9.61
C MET A 66 1.01 23.54 -10.22
N ARG A 67 -0.10 24.07 -9.70
CA ARG A 67 -1.44 23.85 -10.25
C ARG A 67 -1.90 25.15 -10.89
N TYR A 68 -1.95 25.16 -12.24
CA TYR A 68 -2.57 26.22 -13.02
C TYR A 68 -4.09 26.03 -13.08
#